data_AF-A0A838DJ20-F1
#
_entry.id   AF-A0A838DJ20-F1
#
_cell.length_a   1.000
_cell.length_b   1.000
_cell.length_c   1.000
_cell.angle_alpha   90.00
_cell.angle_beta   90.00
_cell.angle_gamma   90.00
#
_symmetry.space_group_name_H-M   'P 1'
#
loop_
_entity.id
_entity.type
_entity.pdbx_description
1 polymer ?
#
loop_
_entity_poly.entity_id
_entity_poly.type
_entity_poly.pdbx_seq_one_letter_code
_entity_poly.pdbx_strand_id
1 'polypeptide(L)' 'QSHFPELAQKSSEIAFLEEWLEEVGSKRPLSKLEIMQREMEGAIASELYERAAELRDAIKLLQTRDTTV' A
#
# COMPACT_ATOMS: atom_id res chain seq x y z
N GLN A 1 34.01 -14.95 1.68
CA GLN A 1 33.31 -13.66 1.92
C GLN A 1 32.41 -13.87 3.12
N SER A 2 32.63 -13.12 4.19
CA SER A 2 32.05 -13.42 5.49
C SER A 2 30.62 -12.89 5.59
N HIS A 3 29.65 -13.79 5.51
CA HIS A 3 28.24 -13.50 5.72
C HIS A 3 27.96 -13.67 7.23
N PHE A 4 28.03 -12.56 7.98
CA PHE A 4 27.74 -12.54 9.42
C PHE A 4 26.34 -11.94 9.66
N PRO A 5 25.27 -12.75 9.65
CA PRO A 5 23.91 -12.27 9.95
C PRO A 5 23.77 -11.65 11.35
N GLU A 6 24.66 -11.98 12.29
CA GLU A 6 24.68 -11.36 13.62
C GLU A 6 25.19 -9.90 13.64
N LEU A 7 26.00 -9.48 12.66
CA LEU A 7 26.41 -8.08 12.52
C LEU A 7 25.29 -7.22 11.92
N ALA A 8 24.43 -7.82 11.08
CA ALA A 8 23.23 -7.14 10.58
C ALA A 8 22.23 -6.86 11.72
N GLN A 9 22.09 -7.77 12.68
CA GLN A 9 21.27 -7.57 13.89
C GLN A 9 21.88 -6.59 14.91
N LYS A 10 23.20 -6.35 14.89
CA LYS A 10 23.87 -5.36 15.75
C LYS A 10 24.01 -3.98 15.14
N SER A 11 23.67 -3.81 13.88
CA SER A 11 23.77 -2.52 13.21
C SER A 11 22.53 -1.70 13.53
N SER A 12 22.69 -0.75 14.46
CA SER A 12 21.69 0.29 14.74
C SER A 12 21.22 1.01 13.46
N GLU A 13 22.06 1.03 12.43
CA GLU A 13 21.73 1.61 11.13
C GLU A 13 20.72 0.76 10.34
N ILE A 14 20.76 -0.58 10.44
CA ILE A 14 19.77 -1.43 9.75
C ILE A 14 18.41 -1.33 10.43
N ALA A 15 18.36 -1.39 11.77
CA ALA A 15 17.13 -1.18 12.52
C ALA A 15 16.52 0.21 12.24
N PHE A 16 17.36 1.24 12.14
CA PHE A 16 16.92 2.59 11.74
C PHE A 16 16.37 2.62 10.31
N LEU A 17 16.96 1.91 9.35
CA LEU A 17 16.44 1.83 7.98
C LEU A 17 15.11 1.08 7.91
N GLU A 18 14.90 0.05 8.73
CA GLU A 18 13.63 -0.67 8.83
C GLU A 18 12.53 0.20 9.46
N GLU A 19 12.84 0.87 10.56
CA GLU A 19 11.94 1.85 11.20
C GLU A 19 11.62 3.01 10.25
N TRP A 20 12.62 3.53 9.55
CA TRP A 20 12.43 4.58 8.56
C TRP A 20 11.64 4.10 7.35
N LEU A 21 11.80 2.84 6.93
CA LEU A 21 10.98 2.24 5.86
C LEU A 21 9.51 2.10 6.30
N GLU A 22 9.26 1.72 7.55
CA GLU A 22 7.92 1.71 8.15
C GLU A 22 7.32 3.12 8.24
N GLU A 23 8.11 4.10 8.67
CA GLU A 23 7.69 5.50 8.71
C GLU A 23 7.41 6.06 7.31
N VAL A 24 8.27 5.78 6.33
CA VAL A 24 8.08 6.24 4.95
C VAL A 24 6.92 5.51 4.30
N GLY A 25 6.72 4.22 4.60
CA GLY A 25 5.58 3.43 4.15
C GLY A 25 4.26 3.97 4.70
N SER A 26 4.22 4.32 5.98
CA SER A 26 3.03 4.90 6.64
C SER A 26 2.76 6.36 6.24
N LYS A 27 3.82 7.14 5.94
CA LYS A 27 3.73 8.53 5.47
C LYS A 27 3.56 8.66 3.95
N ARG A 28 3.75 7.59 3.18
CA ARG A 28 3.51 7.63 1.73
C ARG A 28 2.03 7.91 1.53
N PRO A 29 1.69 9.01 0.83
CA PRO A 29 0.30 9.26 0.49
C PRO A 29 -0.18 8.07 -0.33
N LEU A 30 -1.20 7.38 0.19
CA LEU A 30 -1.87 6.31 -0.54
C LEU A 30 -2.24 6.86 -1.91
N SER A 31 -1.88 6.12 -2.96
CA SER A 31 -2.30 6.49 -4.30
C SER A 31 -3.83 6.55 -4.34
N LYS A 32 -4.36 7.35 -5.26
CA LYS A 32 -5.81 7.46 -5.44
C LYS A 32 -6.48 6.09 -5.63
N LEU A 33 -5.77 5.15 -6.25
CA LEU A 33 -6.19 3.76 -6.42
C LEU A 33 -6.25 3.01 -5.08
N GLU A 34 -5.21 3.08 -4.25
CA GLU A 34 -5.19 2.42 -2.93
C GLU A 34 -6.29 2.96 -1.99
N ILE A 35 -6.56 4.26 -2.04
CA ILE A 35 -7.67 4.87 -1.28
C ILE A 35 -9.01 4.27 -1.72
N MET A 36 -9.27 4.24 -3.03
CA MET A 36 -10.53 3.70 -3.58
C MET A 36 -10.68 2.20 -3.29
N GLN A 37 -9.59 1.44 -3.32
CA GLN A 37 -9.58 0.02 -2.97
C GLN A 37 -9.96 -0.20 -1.50
N ARG A 38 -9.38 0.59 -0.59
CA ARG A 38 -9.69 0.53 0.85
C ARG A 38 -11.13 0.93 1.15
N GLU A 39 -11.65 1.95 0.47
CA GLU A 39 -13.06 2.33 0.57
C GLU A 39 -13.98 1.22 0.06
N MET A 40 -13.61 0.52 -1.02
CA MET A 40 -14.39 -0.58 -1.56
C MET A 40 -14.48 -1.74 -0.57
N GLU A 41 -13.36 -2.10 0.06
CA GLU A 41 -13.32 -3.11 1.13
C GLU A 41 -14.20 -2.72 2.33
N GLY A 42 -14.17 -1.45 2.73
CA GLY A 42 -15.05 -0.92 3.78
C GLY A 42 -16.53 -0.98 3.39
N ALA A 43 -16.86 -0.69 2.13
CA ALA A 43 -18.22 -0.80 1.61
C ALA A 43 -18.70 -2.27 1.58
N ILE A 44 -17.83 -3.22 1.20
CA ILE A 44 -18.14 -4.66 1.25
C ILE A 44 -18.40 -5.11 2.69
N ALA A 45 -17.53 -4.70 3.63
CA ALA A 45 -17.69 -5.04 5.05
C ALA A 45 -18.97 -4.45 5.67
N SER A 46 -19.45 -3.33 5.13
CA SER A 46 -20.68 -2.65 5.55
C SER A 46 -21.92 -3.08 4.74
N GLU A 47 -21.80 -4.10 3.90
CA GLU A 47 -22.86 -4.60 3.01
C GLU A 47 -23.42 -3.55 2.02
N LEU A 48 -22.66 -2.47 1.76
CA LEU A 48 -22.98 -1.43 0.80
C LEU A 48 -22.54 -1.85 -0.61
N TYR A 49 -23.19 -2.87 -1.15
CA TYR A 49 -22.78 -3.48 -2.42
C TYR A 49 -22.90 -2.54 -3.63
N GLU A 50 -23.86 -1.63 -3.63
CA GLU A 50 -24.00 -0.59 -4.66
C GLU A 50 -22.75 0.30 -4.68
N ARG A 51 -22.34 0.79 -3.50
CA ARG A 51 -21.14 1.61 -3.35
C ARG A 51 -19.88 0.86 -3.72
N ALA A 52 -19.78 -0.43 -3.36
CA ALA A 52 -18.66 -1.27 -3.74
C ALA A 52 -18.58 -1.47 -5.27
N ALA A 53 -19.73 -1.61 -5.95
CA ALA A 53 -19.79 -1.73 -7.40
C ALA A 53 -19.35 -0.44 -8.11
N GLU A 54 -19.80 0.73 -7.63
CA GLU A 54 -19.34 2.04 -8.14
C GLU A 54 -17.82 2.21 -8.01
N LEU A 55 -17.27 1.85 -6.83
CA LEU A 55 -15.84 1.95 -6.57
C LEU A 55 -15.04 1.00 -7.46
N ARG A 56 -15.51 -0.24 -7.66
CA ARG A 56 -14.91 -1.20 -8.60
C ARG A 56 -14.83 -0.64 -10.01
N ASP A 57 -15.92 -0.07 -10.51
CA ASP A 57 -15.97 0.46 -11.88
C ASP A 57 -15.08 1.69 -12.04
N ALA A 58 -15.03 2.56 -11.02
CA ALA A 58 -14.13 3.71 -11.00
C ALA A 58 -12.64 3.32 -10.92
N ILE A 59 -12.28 2.27 -10.15
CA ILE A 59 -10.92 1.70 -10.11
C ILE A 59 -10.52 1.15 -11.48
N LYS A 60 -11.42 0.40 -12.12
CA LYS A 60 -11.18 -0.16 -13.46
C LYS A 60 -10.92 0.94 -14.49
N LEU A 61 -11.70 2.02 -14.47
CA LEU A 61 -11.48 3.18 -15.33
C LEU A 61 -10.13 3.85 -15.06
N LEU A 62 -9.73 3.98 -13.80
CA LEU A 62 -8.44 4.56 -13.43
C LEU A 62 -7.27 3.72 -13.95
N GLN A 63 -7.30 2.40 -13.73
CA GLN A 63 -6.29 1.45 -14.22
C GLN A 63 -6.19 1.45 -15.75
N THR A 64 -7.32 1.50 -16.45
CA THR A 64 -7.31 1.54 -17.92
C THR A 64 -6.64 2.80 -18.45
N ARG A 65 -6.79 3.95 -17.78
CA ARG A 65 -6.13 5.20 -18.16
C ARG A 65 -4.62 5.15 -17.92
N ASP A 66 -4.19 4.61 -16.78
CA ASP A 66 -2.76 4.46 -16.45
C ASP A 66 -2.03 3.46 -17.35
N THR A 67 -2.74 2.50 -17.95
CA THR A 67 -2.15 1.49 -18.86
C THR A 67 -2.08 1.97 -20.32
N THR A 68 -2.76 3.07 -20.66
CA THR A 68 -2.81 3.61 -22.04
C THR A 68 -1.78 4.71 -22.33
N VAL A 69 -0.83 4.94 -21.42
CA VAL A 69 0.26 5.92 -21.52
C VAL A 69 1.61 5.21 -21.55
#